data_AF-A0A800K3S7-F1
#
_entry.id   AF-A0A800K3S7-F1
#
_cell.length_a   1.000
_cell.length_b   1.000
_cell.length_c   1.000
_cell.angle_alpha   90.00
_cell.angle_beta   90.00
_cell.angle_gamma   90.00
#
_symmetry.space_group_name_H-M   'P 1'
#
loop_
_entity.id
_entity.type
_entity.pdbx_description
1 polymer ?
#
loop_
_entity_poly.entity_id
_entity_poly.type
_entity_poly.pdbx_seq_one_letter_code
_entity_poly.pdbx_strand_id
1 'polypeptide(L)'
;MERIGTYNPVTQPAEVELNTERALDWLLKGAQPSDTVRAILKYKGVIYKRHLMRGVKLGVIKEDELDAKFQEWTETRMSREKEKYEVQRKAELE
;
A
#
# COMPACT_ATOMS: atom_id res chain seq x y z
N MET A 1 -10.89 -19.29 7.24
CA MET A 1 -10.06 -18.08 7.48
C MET A 1 -8.77 -18.25 6.68
N GLU A 2 -8.31 -17.18 6.03
CA GLU A 2 -7.09 -17.18 5.21
C GLU A 2 -6.09 -16.17 5.80
N ARG A 3 -4.82 -16.56 5.92
CA ARG A 3 -3.74 -15.65 6.37
C ARG A 3 -3.12 -14.99 5.14
N ILE A 4 -3.23 -13.66 5.05
CA ILE A 4 -2.77 -12.87 3.89
C ILE A 4 -1.49 -12.06 4.14
N GLY A 5 -0.93 -12.11 5.36
CA GLY A 5 0.28 -11.37 5.70
C GLY A 5 0.69 -11.45 7.17
N THR A 6 1.70 -10.66 7.51
CA THR A 6 2.29 -10.46 8.85
C THR A 6 2.64 -8.99 9.07
N TYR A 7 2.62 -8.58 10.34
CA TYR A 7 3.02 -7.25 10.76
C TYR A 7 3.89 -7.36 12.01
N ASN A 8 5.12 -6.86 11.94
CA ASN A 8 6.04 -6.78 13.06
C ASN A 8 6.37 -5.30 13.35
N PRO A 9 5.78 -4.71 14.40
CA PRO A 9 6.00 -3.31 14.76
C PRO A 9 7.30 -3.06 15.53
N VAL A 10 8.00 -4.12 15.97
CA VAL A 10 9.17 -3.99 16.88
C VAL A 10 10.42 -3.56 16.12
N THR A 11 10.55 -3.97 14.86
CA THR A 11 11.68 -3.60 14.01
C THR A 11 11.59 -2.12 13.61
N GLN A 12 12.75 -1.48 13.46
CA GLN A 12 12.86 -0.15 12.88
C GLN A 12 13.70 -0.24 11.60
N PRO A 13 13.05 -0.15 10.42
CA PRO A 13 11.62 0.06 10.18
C PRO A 13 10.70 -1.15 10.49
N ALA A 14 9.41 -0.86 10.68
CA ALA A 14 8.41 -1.89 10.92
C ALA A 14 8.26 -2.82 9.71
N GLU A 15 8.42 -4.12 9.93
CA GLU A 15 8.32 -5.13 8.87
C GLU A 15 6.86 -5.45 8.57
N VAL A 16 6.51 -5.40 7.29
CA VAL A 16 5.17 -5.68 6.81
C VAL A 16 5.26 -6.56 5.57
N GLU A 17 4.84 -7.82 5.70
CA GLU A 17 4.68 -8.73 4.58
C GLU A 17 3.19 -8.92 4.30
N LEU A 18 2.76 -8.61 3.09
CA LEU A 18 1.35 -8.67 2.72
C LEU A 18 1.23 -9.14 1.27
N ASN A 19 0.40 -10.15 1.04
CA ASN A 19 -0.06 -10.49 -0.30
C ASN A 19 -1.12 -9.47 -0.74
N THR A 20 -0.70 -8.52 -1.58
CA THR A 20 -1.53 -7.39 -2.03
C THR A 20 -2.71 -7.82 -2.90
N GLU A 21 -2.56 -8.87 -3.70
CA GLU A 21 -3.61 -9.40 -4.58
C GLU A 21 -4.72 -10.09 -3.78
N ARG A 22 -4.35 -10.96 -2.83
CA ARG A 22 -5.32 -11.60 -1.93
C ARG A 22 -6.03 -10.56 -1.06
N ALA A 23 -5.29 -9.57 -0.55
CA ALA A 23 -5.88 -8.48 0.23
C ALA A 23 -6.91 -7.68 -0.59
N LEU A 24 -6.61 -7.41 -1.85
CA LEU A 24 -7.51 -6.72 -2.77
C LEU A 24 -8.79 -7.53 -3.04
N ASP A 25 -8.66 -8.84 -3.31
CA ASP A 25 -9.79 -9.77 -3.50
C ASP A 25 -10.75 -9.73 -2.29
N TRP A 26 -10.23 -9.84 -1.07
CA TRP A 26 -11.04 -9.74 0.14
C TRP A 26 -11.74 -8.39 0.29
N LEU A 27 -11.08 -7.28 -0.04
CA LEU A 27 -11.70 -5.95 -0.01
C LEU A 27 -12.80 -5.78 -1.07
N LEU A 28 -12.68 -6.44 -2.22
CA LEU A 28 -13.72 -6.44 -3.26
C LEU A 28 -14.93 -7.28 -2.84
N LYS A 29 -14.71 -8.36 -2.07
CA LYS A 29 -15.76 -9.18 -1.45
C LYS A 29 -16.49 -8.50 -0.28
N GLY A 30 -16.04 -7.32 0.14
CA GLY A 30 -16.68 -6.54 1.19
C GLY A 30 -16.02 -6.65 2.57
N ALA A 31 -14.78 -7.14 2.65
CA ALA A 31 -14.05 -7.14 3.92
C ALA A 31 -13.92 -5.71 4.49
N GLN A 32 -14.25 -5.56 5.78
CA GLN A 32 -14.14 -4.30 6.50
C GLN A 32 -12.86 -4.32 7.36
N PRO A 33 -11.79 -3.60 6.96
CA PRO A 33 -10.57 -3.57 7.75
C PRO A 33 -10.74 -2.70 9.00
N SER A 34 -10.15 -3.14 10.11
CA SER A 34 -9.93 -2.31 11.30
C SER A 34 -8.93 -1.19 11.00
N ASP A 35 -8.81 -0.21 11.90
CA ASP A 35 -8.03 1.01 11.65
C ASP A 35 -6.55 0.75 11.37
N THR A 36 -5.89 -0.09 12.19
CA THR A 36 -4.49 -0.49 12.00
C THR A 36 -4.29 -1.25 10.68
N VAL A 37 -5.20 -2.19 10.37
CA VAL A 37 -5.15 -2.94 9.11
C VAL A 37 -5.35 -2.01 7.92
N ARG A 38 -6.24 -1.02 8.02
CA ARG A 38 -6.44 0.00 6.99
C ARG A 38 -5.18 0.84 6.77
N ALA A 39 -4.47 1.20 7.83
CA ALA A 39 -3.20 1.92 7.73
C ALA A 39 -2.15 1.08 6.99
N ILE A 40 -2.02 -0.22 7.32
CA ILE A 40 -1.13 -1.17 6.64
C ILE A 40 -1.50 -1.31 5.15
N LEU A 41 -2.79 -1.50 4.83
CA LEU A 41 -3.28 -1.63 3.46
C LEU A 41 -3.08 -0.34 2.64
N LYS A 42 -3.20 0.82 3.28
CA LYS A 42 -2.91 2.12 2.67
C LYS A 42 -1.41 2.28 2.41
N TYR A 43 -0.58 1.87 3.36
CA TYR A 43 0.88 1.91 3.22
C TYR A 43 1.35 1.04 2.05
N LYS A 44 0.83 -0.19 1.91
CA LYS A 44 1.12 -1.10 0.79
C LYS A 44 0.38 -0.77 -0.53
N GLY A 45 -0.44 0.28 -0.56
CA GLY A 45 -1.12 0.74 -1.78
C GLY A 45 -2.37 -0.02 -2.20
N VAL A 46 -2.80 -1.05 -1.44
CA VAL A 46 -3.99 -1.87 -1.77
C VAL A 46 -5.26 -1.02 -1.81
N ILE A 47 -5.43 -0.10 -0.87
CA ILE A 47 -6.59 0.82 -0.84
C ILE A 47 -6.60 1.75 -2.06
N TYR A 48 -5.42 2.21 -2.49
CA TYR A 48 -5.30 3.09 -3.65
C TYR A 48 -5.62 2.34 -4.95
N LYS A 49 -5.07 1.13 -5.12
CA LYS A 49 -5.40 0.27 -6.26
C LYS A 49 -6.90 -0.02 -6.34
N ARG A 50 -7.55 -0.34 -5.21
CA ARG A 50 -9.01 -0.51 -5.13
C ARG A 50 -9.79 0.74 -5.58
N HIS A 51 -9.32 1.93 -5.19
CA HIS A 51 -9.94 3.19 -5.58
C HIS A 51 -9.86 3.41 -7.10
N LEU A 52 -8.68 3.19 -7.70
CA LEU A 52 -8.49 3.30 -9.15
C LEU A 52 -9.33 2.28 -9.91
N MET A 53 -9.39 1.02 -9.47
CA MET A 53 -10.26 -0.01 -10.07
C MET A 53 -11.74 0.38 -10.04
N ARG A 54 -12.19 1.05 -8.98
CA ARG A 54 -13.56 1.60 -8.94
C ARG A 54 -13.76 2.67 -10.01
N GLY A 55 -12.77 3.52 -10.25
CA GLY A 55 -12.79 4.51 -11.34
C GLY A 55 -12.89 3.86 -12.73
N VAL A 56 -12.15 2.77 -12.94
CA VAL A 56 -12.23 1.97 -14.18
C VAL A 56 -13.61 1.34 -14.35
N LYS A 57 -14.15 0.72 -13.29
CA LYS A 57 -15.51 0.15 -13.33
C LYS A 57 -16.60 1.18 -13.62
N LEU A 58 -16.39 2.43 -13.22
CA LEU A 58 -17.30 3.55 -13.49
C LEU A 58 -17.07 4.21 -14.85
N GLY A 59 -16.07 3.76 -15.63
CA GLY A 59 -15.75 4.31 -16.95
C GLY A 59 -15.10 5.70 -16.92
N VAL A 60 -14.67 6.18 -15.74
CA VAL A 60 -14.04 7.50 -15.57
C VAL A 60 -12.56 7.46 -15.96
N ILE A 61 -11.95 6.29 -15.86
CA ILE A 61 -10.53 6.05 -16.06
C ILE A 61 -10.39 4.79 -16.92
N LYS A 62 -9.43 4.75 -17.84
CA LYS A 62 -9.11 3.54 -18.60
C LYS A 62 -8.16 2.62 -17.81
N GLU A 63 -8.04 1.37 -18.24
CA GLU A 63 -7.21 0.36 -17.56
C GLU A 63 -5.71 0.65 -17.66
N ASP A 64 -5.26 1.17 -18.81
CA ASP A 64 -3.89 1.66 -19.03
C ASP A 64 -3.52 2.80 -18.07
N GLU A 65 -4.44 3.73 -17.84
CA GLU A 65 -4.27 4.83 -16.90
C GLU A 65 -4.23 4.37 -15.43
N LEU A 66 -4.87 3.24 -15.09
CA LEU A 66 -4.82 2.69 -13.74
C LEU A 66 -3.40 2.26 -13.39
N ASP A 67 -2.77 1.46 -14.24
CA ASP A 67 -1.44 0.94 -13.99
C ASP A 67 -0.42 2.09 -13.97
N ALA A 68 -0.53 3.03 -14.90
CA ALA A 68 0.33 4.22 -14.92
C ALA A 68 0.23 5.03 -13.61
N LYS A 69 -1.00 5.35 -13.16
CA LYS A 69 -1.22 6.08 -11.89
C LYS A 69 -0.74 5.28 -10.68
N PHE A 70 -0.91 3.96 -10.70
CA PHE A 70 -0.47 3.10 -9.61
C PHE A 70 1.06 3.03 -9.52
N GLN A 71 1.76 2.93 -10.66
CA GLN A 71 3.22 2.95 -10.70
C GLN A 71 3.77 4.30 -10.24
N GLU A 72 3.25 5.40 -10.77
CA GLU A 72 3.66 6.77 -10.37
C GLU A 72 3.50 6.99 -8.86
N TRP A 73 2.36 6.55 -8.29
CA TRP A 73 2.13 6.62 -6.85
C TRP A 73 3.13 5.77 -6.06
N THR A 74 3.42 4.56 -6.54
CA THR A 74 4.34 3.62 -5.89
C THR A 74 5.76 4.18 -5.89
N GLU A 75 6.24 4.65 -7.04
CA GLU A 75 7.55 5.27 -7.19
C GLU A 75 7.69 6.53 -6.33
N THR A 76 6.69 7.40 -6.34
CA THR A 76 6.65 8.61 -5.50
C THR A 76 6.74 8.26 -4.02
N ARG A 77 6.03 7.21 -3.59
CA ARG A 77 6.07 6.73 -2.20
C ARG A 77 7.41 6.13 -1.83
N MET A 78 7.97 5.27 -2.70
CA MET A 78 9.28 4.65 -2.49
C MET A 78 10.39 5.69 -2.41
N SER A 79 10.33 6.74 -3.24
CA SER A 79 11.27 7.86 -3.20
C SER A 79 11.21 8.61 -1.87
N ARG A 80 10.01 9.02 -1.44
CA ARG A 80 9.81 9.71 -0.14
C ARG A 80 10.22 8.85 1.06
N GLU A 81 9.97 7.55 0.97
CA GLU A 81 10.35 6.61 2.02
C GLU A 81 11.86 6.44 2.08
N LYS A 82 12.54 6.30 0.94
CA LYS A 82 14.00 6.26 0.85
C LYS A 82 14.62 7.54 1.40
N GLU A 83 14.11 8.71 1.01
CA GLU A 83 14.56 10.01 1.51
C GLU A 83 14.42 10.08 3.04
N LYS A 84 13.28 9.63 3.60
CA LYS A 84 13.08 9.60 5.04
C LYS A 84 14.10 8.70 5.75
N TYR A 85 14.41 7.53 5.20
CA TYR A 85 15.43 6.63 5.75
C TYR A 85 16.84 7.24 5.67
N GLU A 86 17.17 7.91 4.56
CA GLU A 86 18.45 8.59 4.41
C GLU A 86 18.61 9.75 5.40
N VAL A 87 17.57 10.56 5.60
CA VAL A 87 17.55 11.64 6.60
C VAL A 87 17.69 11.08 8.01
N GLN A 88 16.94 10.03 8.36
CA GLN A 88 17.02 9.38 9.67
C GLN A 88 18.43 8.82 9.92
N ARG A 89 18.99 8.08 8.95
CA ARG A 89 20.34 7.52 9.04
C ARG A 89 21.39 8.60 9.20
N LYS A 90 21.24 9.75 8.52
CA LYS A 90 22.18 10.87 8.67
C LYS A 90 22.10 11.50 10.06
N ALA A 91 20.89 11.68 10.60
CA ALA A 91 20.69 12.21 11.94
C ALA A 91 21.21 11.29 13.06
N GLU A 92 21.24 9.97 12.84
CA GLU A 92 21.84 9.01 13.79
C GLU A 92 23.37 9.00 13.75
N LEU A 93 23.99 9.54 12.70
CA LEU A 93 25.45 9.59 12.52
C LEU A 93 26.08 10.93 12.95
N GLU A 94 25.27 11.97 13.17
CA GLU A 94 25.66 13.31 13.68
C GLU A 94 25.55 13.37 15.21
#